data_AF-A0A3D9AMS7-F1
#
_entry.id   AF-A0A3D9AMS7-F1
#
_cell.length_a   1.000
_cell.length_b   1.000
_cell.length_c   1.000
_cell.angle_alpha   90.00
_cell.angle_beta   90.00
_cell.angle_gamma   90.00
#
_symmetry.space_group_name_H-M   'P 1'
#
loop_
_entity.id
_entity.type
_entity.pdbx_description
1 polymer ?
#
loop_
_entity_poly.entity_id
_entity_poly.type
_entity_poly.pdbx_seq_one_letter_code
_entity_poly.pdbx_strand_id
1 'polypeptide(L)'
;METLELLTNVSEKEFASQICENLSDEFGIDVKALLLTPGISAKERIKLTTTHLMEAIILKAEYENVEGFDSTALKGMNLADFVADAIEIEPNISYSEKDAIALSNLQGQKLKDYLFTLTKRFENMAKAKTPGQLVAEMAGGALMSIGIPMGIQVVKSLIAKEALKVAMLNGVKAVGMKTAIVAVVLVLAGLLYYLLVENPKKILGMVVNNTDDDFVVNNYASGNGDLRMIHGQMVNFMEDSNGGIEAPKLQLKERLNYGEGNEDNMVFAGIYFADRNVGFRGAEGIAVFTSKSNPNFKFAHVFAVPYTNDNRSNIKIINGDPGNLDNLFRNLYDQNKQRVDYNDQGYRLTSTVNDPRGGVVGCIAYIGKI
;
A
#
# COMPACT_ATOMS: atom_id res chain seq x y z
N MET A 1 2.24 -15.99 19.31
CA MET A 1 0.94 -15.75 19.97
C MET A 1 1.07 -14.73 21.10
N GLU A 2 2.13 -14.77 21.92
CA GLU A 2 2.39 -13.73 22.95
C GLU A 2 2.65 -12.32 22.41
N THR A 3 3.11 -12.15 21.16
CA THR A 3 3.33 -10.83 20.54
C THR A 3 2.06 -10.13 20.05
N LEU A 4 0.93 -10.84 19.92
CA LEU A 4 -0.33 -10.28 19.44
C LEU A 4 -1.17 -9.64 20.57
N GLU A 5 -1.07 -10.16 21.80
CA GLU A 5 -1.82 -9.61 22.94
C GLU A 5 -1.22 -8.28 23.44
N LEU A 6 0.09 -8.07 23.33
CA LEU A 6 0.77 -6.82 23.72
C LEU A 6 0.45 -5.61 22.82
N LEU A 7 -0.07 -5.82 21.61
CA LEU A 7 -0.46 -4.75 20.68
C LEU A 7 -1.87 -4.19 20.94
N THR A 8 -2.66 -4.84 21.80
CA THR A 8 -4.09 -4.50 21.98
C THR A 8 -4.36 -3.34 22.95
N ASN A 9 -3.35 -2.86 23.68
CA ASN A 9 -3.50 -1.79 24.70
C ASN A 9 -2.72 -0.50 24.41
N VAL A 10 -2.08 -0.40 23.24
CA VAL A 10 -1.24 0.75 22.88
C VAL A 10 -1.97 1.58 21.83
N SER A 11 -2.04 2.91 22.01
CA SER A 11 -2.65 3.79 21.00
C SER A 11 -1.86 3.77 19.69
N GLU A 12 -2.47 4.13 18.57
CA GLU A 12 -1.82 4.09 17.25
C GLU A 12 -0.52 4.91 17.21
N LYS A 13 -0.56 6.07 17.89
CA LYS A 13 0.59 6.98 18.00
C LYS A 13 1.70 6.43 18.89
N GLU A 14 1.34 5.77 19.99
CA GLU A 14 2.34 5.13 20.87
C GLU A 14 3.00 3.96 20.13
N PHE A 15 2.23 3.14 19.43
CA PHE A 15 2.76 2.05 18.60
C PHE A 15 3.72 2.58 17.53
N ALA A 16 3.33 3.62 16.80
CA ALA A 16 4.20 4.24 15.81
C ALA A 16 5.42 4.94 16.44
N SER A 17 5.26 5.56 17.62
CA SER A 17 6.38 6.15 18.35
C SER A 17 7.40 5.08 18.74
N GLN A 18 6.96 3.91 19.21
CA GLN A 18 7.85 2.79 19.51
C GLN A 18 8.60 2.31 18.27
N ILE A 19 7.95 2.22 17.11
CA ILE A 19 8.63 1.88 15.86
C ILE A 19 9.66 2.95 15.49
N CYS A 20 9.30 4.24 15.58
CA CYS A 20 10.25 5.32 15.34
C CYS A 20 11.44 5.28 16.28
N GLU A 21 11.24 5.03 17.58
CA GLU A 21 12.31 4.87 18.56
C GLU A 21 13.20 3.68 18.20
N ASN A 22 12.63 2.52 17.90
CA ASN A 22 13.39 1.34 17.49
C ASN A 22 14.20 1.55 16.19
N LEU A 23 13.72 2.36 15.26
CA LEU A 23 14.46 2.74 14.05
C LEU A 23 15.54 3.78 14.38
N SER A 24 15.24 4.70 15.29
CA SER A 24 16.18 5.75 15.73
C SER A 24 17.36 5.15 16.47
N ASP A 25 17.12 4.18 17.34
CA ASP A 25 18.16 3.43 18.05
C ASP A 25 19.01 2.58 17.11
N GLU A 26 18.38 1.96 16.10
CA GLU A 26 19.08 1.11 15.14
C GLU A 26 19.96 1.94 14.19
N PHE A 27 19.48 3.07 13.71
CA PHE A 27 20.11 3.82 12.61
C PHE A 27 20.70 5.18 13.01
N GLY A 28 20.53 5.61 14.26
CA GLY A 28 21.09 6.86 14.78
C GLY A 28 20.45 8.13 14.20
N ILE A 29 19.22 8.05 13.71
CA ILE A 29 18.45 9.18 13.16
C ILE A 29 17.15 9.39 13.93
N ASP A 30 16.72 10.64 14.15
CA ASP A 30 15.43 10.89 14.83
C ASP A 30 14.26 10.80 13.83
N VAL A 31 13.78 9.58 13.58
CA VAL A 31 12.70 9.31 12.62
C VAL A 31 11.42 10.08 12.96
N LYS A 32 11.12 10.20 14.26
CA LYS A 32 9.91 10.87 14.75
C LYS A 32 9.98 12.37 14.50
N ALA A 33 11.12 12.99 14.80
CA ALA A 33 11.32 14.42 14.52
C ALA A 33 11.18 14.73 13.03
N LEU A 34 11.76 13.89 12.15
CA LEU A 34 11.64 14.07 10.70
C LEU A 34 10.18 14.03 10.24
N LEU A 35 9.41 13.04 10.69
CA LEU A 35 7.98 12.90 10.34
C LEU A 35 7.11 14.03 10.92
N LEU A 36 7.54 14.62 12.04
CA LEU A 36 6.80 15.68 12.74
C LEU A 36 7.32 17.10 12.46
N THR A 37 8.31 17.26 11.57
CA THR A 37 8.95 18.55 11.22
C THR A 37 7.93 19.65 10.89
N PRO A 38 7.82 20.72 11.70
CA PRO A 38 6.83 21.78 11.49
C PRO A 38 7.17 22.62 10.24
N GLY A 39 6.14 23.26 9.67
CA GLY A 39 6.32 24.22 8.57
C GLY A 39 6.52 23.62 7.17
N ILE A 40 6.58 22.29 7.05
CA ILE A 40 6.65 21.58 5.77
C ILE A 40 5.43 20.66 5.56
N SER A 41 5.11 20.39 4.31
CA SER A 41 3.97 19.57 3.89
C SER A 41 4.11 18.09 4.30
N ALA A 42 2.99 17.36 4.33
CA ALA A 42 2.97 15.90 4.57
C ALA A 42 3.95 15.16 3.64
N LYS A 43 3.88 15.52 2.36
CA LYS A 43 4.77 15.05 1.30
C LYS A 43 6.25 15.23 1.66
N GLU A 44 6.64 16.47 1.99
CA GLU A 44 8.03 16.78 2.32
C GLU A 44 8.51 16.06 3.57
N ARG A 45 7.65 15.79 4.56
CA ARG A 45 7.99 15.00 5.75
C ARG A 45 8.28 13.55 5.39
N ILE A 46 7.38 12.90 4.64
CA ILE A 46 7.57 11.52 4.18
C ILE A 46 8.86 11.43 3.35
N LYS A 47 9.05 12.33 2.40
CA LYS A 47 10.26 12.42 1.57
C LYS A 47 11.53 12.54 2.41
N LEU A 48 11.54 13.48 3.35
CA LEU A 48 12.68 13.74 4.23
C LEU A 48 13.00 12.49 5.05
N THR A 49 11.99 11.88 5.67
CA THR A 49 12.16 10.64 6.44
C THR A 49 12.68 9.49 5.60
N THR A 50 12.10 9.24 4.43
CA THR A 50 12.58 8.19 3.50
C THR A 50 14.04 8.42 3.12
N THR A 51 14.40 9.67 2.80
CA THR A 51 15.77 10.03 2.40
C THR A 51 16.76 9.73 3.51
N HIS A 52 16.54 10.30 4.69
CA HIS A 52 17.45 10.13 5.83
C HIS A 52 17.51 8.69 6.33
N LEU A 53 16.39 7.96 6.33
CA LEU A 53 16.35 6.56 6.73
C LEU A 53 17.10 5.68 5.73
N MET A 54 16.95 5.92 4.43
CA MET A 54 17.71 5.21 3.40
C MET A 54 19.21 5.47 3.49
N GLU A 55 19.62 6.73 3.67
CA GLU A 55 21.02 7.09 3.87
C GLU A 55 21.60 6.38 5.09
N ALA A 56 20.88 6.37 6.21
CA ALA A 56 21.33 5.72 7.43
C ALA A 56 21.41 4.19 7.30
N ILE A 57 20.44 3.55 6.63
CA ILE A 57 20.47 2.11 6.34
C ILE A 57 21.68 1.76 5.48
N ILE A 58 21.94 2.52 4.42
CA ILE A 58 23.07 2.28 3.51
C ILE A 58 24.40 2.47 4.24
N LEU A 59 24.58 3.58 4.97
CA LEU A 59 25.78 3.85 5.74
C LEU A 59 26.07 2.74 6.77
N LYS A 60 25.02 2.26 7.45
CA LYS A 60 25.15 1.17 8.40
C LYS A 60 25.50 -0.16 7.70
N ALA A 61 24.84 -0.47 6.59
CA ALA A 61 25.11 -1.66 5.80
C ALA A 61 26.57 -1.69 5.28
N GLU A 62 27.09 -0.55 4.84
CA GLU A 62 28.50 -0.40 4.43
C GLU A 62 29.46 -0.62 5.60
N TYR A 63 29.19 0.01 6.75
CA TYR A 63 30.00 -0.18 7.97
C TYR A 63 30.03 -1.64 8.41
N GLU A 64 28.90 -2.33 8.31
CA GLU A 64 28.75 -3.74 8.68
C GLU A 64 29.17 -4.73 7.57
N ASN A 65 29.64 -4.24 6.42
CA ASN A 65 30.02 -5.03 5.25
C ASN A 65 28.90 -5.99 4.77
N VAL A 66 27.68 -5.49 4.74
CA VAL A 66 26.51 -6.25 4.29
C VAL A 66 26.54 -6.44 2.77
N GLU A 67 26.49 -7.69 2.32
CA GLU A 67 26.51 -8.03 0.90
C GLU A 67 25.28 -7.47 0.15
N GLY A 68 25.51 -6.81 -0.99
CA GLY A 68 24.44 -6.21 -1.82
C GLY A 68 24.14 -4.74 -1.54
N PHE A 69 24.90 -4.08 -0.66
CA PHE A 69 24.86 -2.63 -0.42
C PHE A 69 26.22 -2.00 -0.78
N ASP A 70 26.26 -1.20 -1.85
CA ASP A 70 27.45 -0.45 -2.31
C ASP A 70 27.16 1.06 -2.36
N SER A 71 28.01 1.87 -1.72
CA SER A 71 27.92 3.34 -1.64
C SER A 71 27.99 4.03 -2.99
N THR A 72 28.68 3.44 -3.96
CA THR A 72 28.94 4.08 -5.25
C THR A 72 27.66 4.34 -6.05
N ALA A 73 26.57 3.62 -5.75
CA ALA A 73 25.27 3.78 -6.38
C ALA A 73 24.42 4.95 -5.81
N LEU A 74 24.82 5.63 -4.73
CA LEU A 74 24.16 6.88 -4.29
C LEU A 74 24.38 8.02 -5.30
N LYS A 75 25.47 7.97 -6.08
CA LYS A 75 25.76 8.98 -7.11
C LYS A 75 24.89 8.84 -8.37
N GLY A 76 24.15 7.74 -8.52
CA GLY A 76 23.33 7.45 -9.70
C GLY A 76 21.83 7.35 -9.45
N MET A 77 21.38 7.10 -8.21
CA MET A 77 19.98 7.22 -7.84
C MET A 77 19.73 8.67 -7.44
N ASN A 78 19.18 9.46 -8.36
CA ASN A 78 18.59 10.72 -7.97
C ASN A 78 17.35 10.39 -7.14
N LEU A 79 17.49 10.36 -5.81
CA LEU A 79 16.39 10.11 -4.88
C LEU A 79 15.23 11.10 -5.09
N ALA A 80 15.51 12.24 -5.75
CA ALA A 80 14.49 13.19 -6.19
C ALA A 80 13.60 12.69 -7.34
N ASP A 81 14.08 11.77 -8.20
CA ASP A 81 13.33 11.24 -9.35
C ASP A 81 12.24 10.24 -8.94
N PHE A 82 12.36 9.64 -7.74
CA PHE A 82 11.33 8.79 -7.16
C PHE A 82 10.18 9.60 -6.50
N VAL A 83 10.30 10.93 -6.42
CA VAL A 83 9.51 11.75 -5.47
C VAL A 83 9.00 13.08 -6.09
N ALA A 84 8.88 13.14 -7.42
CA ALA A 84 8.54 14.37 -8.13
C ALA A 84 7.04 14.78 -8.01
N ASP A 85 6.13 13.83 -7.79
CA ASP A 85 4.69 14.06 -7.96
C ASP A 85 3.96 14.61 -6.73
N ALA A 86 2.88 15.37 -6.93
CA ALA A 86 2.11 15.99 -5.84
C ALA A 86 1.50 14.99 -4.84
N ILE A 87 1.39 13.73 -5.25
CA ILE A 87 0.95 12.57 -4.46
C ILE A 87 2.14 11.62 -4.35
N GLU A 88 2.47 11.16 -3.15
CA GLU A 88 3.53 10.16 -2.96
C GLU A 88 3.12 8.80 -3.54
N ILE A 89 4.07 8.04 -4.05
CA ILE A 89 3.79 6.77 -4.73
C ILE A 89 4.01 5.60 -3.78
N GLU A 90 3.02 4.71 -3.70
CA GLU A 90 3.14 3.42 -3.02
C GLU A 90 3.27 2.28 -4.04
N PRO A 91 4.30 1.41 -3.93
CA PRO A 91 4.43 0.25 -4.81
C PRO A 91 3.31 -0.76 -4.59
N ASN A 92 3.01 -1.58 -5.61
CA ASN A 92 2.09 -2.69 -5.43
C ASN A 92 2.74 -3.77 -4.56
N ILE A 93 1.99 -4.35 -3.63
CA ILE A 93 2.42 -5.53 -2.86
C ILE A 93 1.62 -6.74 -3.32
N SER A 94 2.15 -7.94 -3.11
CA SER A 94 1.46 -9.15 -3.54
C SER A 94 1.29 -10.20 -2.44
N TYR A 95 0.25 -11.00 -2.60
CA TYR A 95 -0.21 -12.05 -1.71
C TYR A 95 -0.45 -13.33 -2.49
N SER A 96 -0.50 -14.46 -1.79
CA SER A 96 -1.14 -15.65 -2.37
C SER A 96 -2.62 -15.36 -2.60
N GLU A 97 -3.24 -16.02 -3.57
CA GLU A 97 -4.67 -15.87 -3.84
C GLU A 97 -5.52 -16.21 -2.60
N LYS A 98 -5.11 -17.25 -1.85
CA LYS A 98 -5.74 -17.63 -0.58
C LYS A 98 -5.69 -16.51 0.45
N ASP A 99 -4.53 -15.88 0.62
CA ASP A 99 -4.36 -14.79 1.57
C ASP A 99 -5.12 -13.54 1.12
N ALA A 100 -5.11 -13.22 -0.18
CA ALA A 100 -5.91 -12.13 -0.74
C ALA A 100 -7.42 -12.31 -0.50
N ILE A 101 -7.94 -13.53 -0.65
CA ILE A 101 -9.32 -13.86 -0.30
C ILE A 101 -9.53 -13.72 1.20
N ALA A 102 -8.60 -14.15 2.05
CA ALA A 102 -8.70 -13.97 3.50
C ALA A 102 -8.73 -12.48 3.90
N LEU A 103 -7.92 -11.64 3.25
CA LEU A 103 -7.90 -10.18 3.45
C LEU A 103 -9.26 -9.55 3.12
N SER A 104 -9.92 -9.98 2.04
CA SER A 104 -11.26 -9.50 1.65
C SER A 104 -12.34 -9.75 2.73
N ASN A 105 -12.11 -10.71 3.63
CA ASN A 105 -13.03 -11.09 4.69
C ASN A 105 -12.72 -10.42 6.03
N LEU A 106 -11.62 -9.67 6.15
CA LEU A 106 -11.28 -8.94 7.38
C LEU A 106 -12.30 -7.83 7.67
N GLN A 107 -12.67 -7.69 8.94
CA GLN A 107 -13.62 -6.70 9.44
C GLN A 107 -13.22 -6.28 10.86
N GLY A 108 -13.72 -5.13 11.33
CA GLY A 108 -13.56 -4.73 12.72
C GLY A 108 -12.10 -4.57 13.13
N GLN A 109 -11.81 -5.00 14.36
CA GLN A 109 -10.47 -4.98 14.94
C GLN A 109 -9.46 -5.81 14.13
N LYS A 110 -9.86 -6.93 13.51
CA LYS A 110 -8.92 -7.77 12.74
C LYS A 110 -8.34 -7.04 11.52
N LEU A 111 -9.12 -6.18 10.89
CA LEU A 111 -8.64 -5.33 9.79
C LEU A 111 -7.60 -4.35 10.31
N LYS A 112 -7.89 -3.71 11.45
CA LYS A 112 -6.97 -2.77 12.11
C LYS A 112 -5.66 -3.46 12.54
N ASP A 113 -5.76 -4.61 13.19
CA ASP A 113 -4.60 -5.40 13.65
C ASP A 113 -3.72 -5.83 12.48
N TYR A 114 -4.32 -6.21 11.36
CA TYR A 114 -3.57 -6.56 10.15
C TYR A 114 -2.72 -5.39 9.65
N LEU A 115 -3.31 -4.19 9.54
CA LEU A 115 -2.58 -3.00 9.09
C LEU A 115 -1.43 -2.63 10.03
N PHE A 116 -1.59 -2.78 11.35
CA PHE A 116 -0.51 -2.51 12.32
C PHE A 116 0.58 -3.59 12.30
N THR A 117 0.18 -4.85 12.22
CA THR A 117 1.12 -5.96 12.07
C THR A 117 1.96 -5.76 10.81
N LEU A 118 1.33 -5.30 9.72
CA LEU A 118 2.00 -4.97 8.48
C LEU A 118 3.07 -3.88 8.69
N THR A 119 2.77 -2.79 9.42
CA THR A 119 3.79 -1.76 9.75
C THR A 119 4.99 -2.34 10.50
N LYS A 120 4.76 -3.22 11.49
CA LYS A 120 5.85 -3.87 12.22
C LYS A 120 6.69 -4.78 11.31
N ARG A 121 6.05 -5.46 10.36
CA ARG A 121 6.76 -6.27 9.36
C ARG A 121 7.62 -5.40 8.45
N PHE A 122 7.11 -4.26 7.98
CA PHE A 122 7.91 -3.30 7.20
C PHE A 122 9.10 -2.74 8.00
N GLU A 123 8.95 -2.47 9.30
CA GLU A 123 10.08 -2.11 10.18
C GLU A 123 11.17 -3.19 10.17
N ASN A 124 10.79 -4.45 10.39
CA ASN A 124 11.75 -5.56 10.41
C ASN A 124 12.40 -5.77 9.03
N MET A 125 11.63 -5.61 7.95
CA MET A 125 12.14 -5.67 6.58
C MET A 125 13.16 -4.57 6.32
N ALA A 126 12.94 -3.34 6.80
CA ALA A 126 13.88 -2.23 6.64
C ALA A 126 15.22 -2.50 7.35
N LYS A 127 15.20 -3.31 8.41
CA LYS A 127 16.38 -3.76 9.18
C LYS A 127 17.03 -5.02 8.62
N ALA A 128 16.48 -5.62 7.56
CA ALA A 128 17.00 -6.87 7.02
C ALA A 128 18.39 -6.67 6.41
N LYS A 129 19.34 -7.50 6.83
CA LYS A 129 20.74 -7.47 6.36
C LYS A 129 21.00 -8.46 5.24
N THR A 130 20.09 -9.38 4.97
CA THR A 130 20.26 -10.35 3.88
C THR A 130 18.97 -10.54 3.12
N PRO A 131 19.03 -10.93 1.83
CA PRO A 131 17.83 -11.32 1.08
C PRO A 131 17.02 -12.42 1.79
N GLY A 132 17.67 -13.35 2.48
CA GLY A 132 16.99 -14.40 3.24
C GLY A 132 16.21 -13.88 4.46
N GLN A 133 16.75 -12.89 5.17
CA GLN A 133 16.04 -12.22 6.26
C GLN A 133 14.84 -11.41 5.75
N LEU A 134 15.02 -10.67 4.66
CA LEU A 134 13.93 -9.92 4.02
C LEU A 134 12.78 -10.86 3.62
N VAL A 135 13.09 -11.97 2.94
CA VAL A 135 12.11 -12.99 2.56
C VAL A 135 11.40 -13.60 3.78
N ALA A 136 12.12 -13.81 4.89
CA ALA A 136 11.52 -14.34 6.11
C ALA A 136 10.47 -13.38 6.71
N GLU A 137 10.76 -12.08 6.74
CA GLU A 137 9.81 -11.07 7.22
C GLU A 137 8.64 -10.87 6.26
N MET A 138 8.89 -10.91 4.94
CA MET A 138 7.84 -10.91 3.93
C MET A 138 6.86 -12.07 4.13
N ALA A 139 7.37 -13.30 4.23
CA ALA A 139 6.55 -14.48 4.48
C ALA A 139 5.80 -14.38 5.82
N GLY A 140 6.42 -13.81 6.85
CA GLY A 140 5.78 -13.53 8.15
C GLY A 140 4.66 -12.48 8.10
N GLY A 141 4.59 -11.68 7.04
CA GLY A 141 3.51 -10.76 6.72
C GLY A 141 2.54 -11.26 5.65
N ALA A 142 2.67 -12.52 5.22
CA ALA A 142 1.96 -13.11 4.08
C ALA A 142 2.20 -12.40 2.74
N LEU A 143 3.32 -11.67 2.61
CA LEU A 143 3.72 -10.99 1.38
C LEU A 143 4.56 -11.90 0.50
N MET A 144 4.27 -11.92 -0.80
CA MET A 144 5.08 -12.61 -1.81
C MET A 144 6.05 -11.66 -2.52
N SER A 145 5.69 -10.38 -2.68
CA SER A 145 6.55 -9.36 -3.26
C SER A 145 6.22 -7.95 -2.77
N ILE A 146 7.19 -7.05 -2.92
CA ILE A 146 7.03 -5.60 -2.77
C ILE A 146 7.52 -4.99 -4.09
N GLY A 147 6.60 -4.44 -4.84
CA GLY A 147 6.76 -4.04 -6.24
C GLY A 147 6.39 -5.14 -7.23
N ILE A 148 5.85 -4.74 -8.38
CA ILE A 148 5.56 -5.59 -9.54
C ILE A 148 6.81 -6.25 -10.10
N PRO A 149 7.96 -5.56 -10.31
CA PRO A 149 9.14 -6.18 -10.90
C PRO A 149 9.65 -7.36 -10.07
N MET A 150 9.60 -7.25 -8.74
CA MET A 150 9.93 -8.35 -7.84
C MET A 150 8.94 -9.50 -8.01
N GLY A 151 7.65 -9.19 -8.00
CA GLY A 151 6.59 -10.18 -8.20
C GLY A 151 6.79 -11.00 -9.48
N ILE A 152 7.04 -10.35 -10.62
CA ILE A 152 7.30 -11.03 -11.90
C ILE A 152 8.46 -12.04 -11.80
N GLN A 153 9.50 -11.73 -11.03
CA GLN A 153 10.65 -12.63 -10.87
C GLN A 153 10.33 -13.80 -9.95
N VAL A 154 9.56 -13.57 -8.87
CA VAL A 154 9.02 -14.66 -8.03
C VAL A 154 8.19 -15.61 -8.89
N VAL A 155 7.34 -15.06 -9.75
CA VAL A 155 6.49 -15.82 -10.67
C VAL A 155 7.31 -16.68 -11.62
N LYS A 156 8.33 -16.10 -12.27
CA LYS A 156 9.21 -16.84 -13.18
C LYS A 156 9.87 -18.04 -12.47
N SER A 157 10.31 -17.85 -11.24
CA SER A 157 10.88 -18.91 -10.41
C SER A 157 9.86 -19.99 -10.03
N LEU A 158 8.64 -19.60 -9.67
CA LEU A 158 7.55 -20.55 -9.36
C LEU A 158 7.16 -21.37 -10.59
N ILE A 159 7.09 -20.76 -11.78
CA ILE A 159 6.87 -21.47 -13.06
C ILE A 159 8.00 -22.47 -13.33
N ALA A 160 9.23 -22.15 -12.94
CA ALA A 160 10.36 -23.07 -12.99
C ALA A 160 10.33 -24.17 -11.92
N LYS A 161 9.23 -24.28 -11.15
CA LYS A 161 8.96 -25.26 -10.07
C LYS A 161 9.89 -25.13 -8.86
N GLU A 162 10.41 -23.93 -8.63
CA GLU A 162 11.15 -23.65 -7.40
C GLU A 162 10.18 -23.52 -6.22
N ALA A 163 10.63 -23.89 -5.02
CA ALA A 163 9.84 -23.68 -3.81
C ALA A 163 9.63 -22.18 -3.54
N LEU A 164 8.47 -21.79 -3.01
CA LEU A 164 8.08 -20.38 -2.78
C LEU A 164 9.19 -19.53 -2.12
N LYS A 165 9.81 -20.03 -1.05
CA LYS A 165 10.90 -19.31 -0.36
C LYS A 165 12.12 -19.05 -1.27
N VAL A 166 12.45 -20.00 -2.15
CA VAL A 166 13.53 -19.86 -3.13
C VAL A 166 13.12 -18.87 -4.22
N ALA A 167 11.87 -18.94 -4.69
CA ALA A 167 11.34 -18.01 -5.67
C ALA A 167 11.34 -16.56 -5.16
N MET A 168 10.90 -16.33 -3.92
CA MET A 168 10.98 -15.02 -3.27
C MET A 168 12.42 -14.52 -3.14
N LEU A 169 13.35 -15.40 -2.77
CA LEU A 169 14.78 -15.07 -2.70
C LEU A 169 15.33 -14.63 -4.06
N ASN A 170 14.97 -15.36 -5.12
CA ASN A 170 15.36 -15.03 -6.49
C ASN A 170 14.72 -13.71 -6.94
N GLY A 171 13.49 -13.42 -6.54
CA GLY A 171 12.84 -12.13 -6.75
C GLY A 171 13.61 -10.96 -6.11
N VAL A 172 14.01 -11.09 -4.84
CA VAL A 172 14.83 -10.07 -4.16
C VAL A 172 16.18 -9.91 -4.87
N LYS A 173 16.86 -11.01 -5.20
CA LYS A 173 18.16 -10.97 -5.87
C LYS A 173 18.10 -10.32 -7.24
N ALA A 174 17.04 -10.56 -8.01
CA ALA A 174 16.87 -10.02 -9.35
C ALA A 174 16.63 -8.51 -9.35
N VAL A 175 15.88 -7.98 -8.36
CA VAL A 175 15.63 -6.55 -8.21
C VAL A 175 16.77 -5.84 -7.48
N GLY A 176 17.53 -6.58 -6.67
CA GLY A 176 18.59 -6.08 -5.82
C GLY A 176 18.08 -5.70 -4.44
N MET A 177 18.85 -6.07 -3.40
CA MET A 177 18.51 -5.84 -2.00
C MET A 177 18.23 -4.35 -1.71
N LYS A 178 19.08 -3.46 -2.24
CA LYS A 178 18.92 -2.01 -2.10
C LYS A 178 17.56 -1.53 -2.62
N THR A 179 17.19 -1.91 -3.84
CA THR A 179 15.92 -1.50 -4.46
C THR A 179 14.73 -2.04 -3.69
N ALA A 180 14.79 -3.29 -3.21
CA ALA A 180 13.74 -3.88 -2.39
C ALA A 180 13.56 -3.13 -1.06
N ILE A 181 14.67 -2.75 -0.41
CA ILE A 181 14.64 -1.98 0.84
C ILE A 181 14.13 -0.55 0.62
N VAL A 182 14.44 0.09 -0.51
CA VAL A 182 13.83 1.40 -0.86
C VAL A 182 12.30 1.29 -0.89
N ALA A 183 11.76 0.27 -1.57
CA ALA A 183 10.32 0.06 -1.63
C ALA A 183 9.71 -0.21 -0.24
N VAL A 184 10.39 -1.00 0.61
CA VAL A 184 10.01 -1.22 2.01
C VAL A 184 9.97 0.08 2.82
N VAL A 185 11.00 0.91 2.69
CA VAL A 185 11.15 2.16 3.46
C VAL A 185 10.13 3.21 3.03
N LEU A 186 9.80 3.29 1.74
CA LEU A 186 8.72 4.15 1.22
C LEU A 186 7.38 3.82 1.91
N VAL A 187 6.98 2.54 1.86
CA VAL A 187 5.74 2.07 2.49
C VAL A 187 5.77 2.30 4.00
N LEU A 188 6.91 2.00 4.65
CA LEU A 188 7.09 2.20 6.09
C LEU A 188 6.95 3.67 6.50
N ALA A 189 7.56 4.60 5.77
CA ALA A 189 7.47 6.03 6.07
C ALA A 189 6.03 6.55 5.93
N GLY A 190 5.31 6.12 4.88
CA GLY A 190 3.88 6.42 4.71
C GLY A 190 3.03 5.88 5.85
N LEU A 191 3.25 4.62 6.26
CA LEU A 191 2.55 4.00 7.39
C LEU A 191 2.86 4.72 8.73
N LEU A 192 4.11 5.05 9.01
CA LEU A 192 4.49 5.74 10.24
C LEU A 192 3.94 7.17 10.30
N TYR A 193 4.02 7.90 9.19
CA TYR A 193 3.37 9.20 9.07
C TYR A 193 1.88 9.08 9.37
N TYR A 194 1.22 8.13 8.70
CA TYR A 194 -0.20 7.85 8.90
C TYR A 194 -0.51 7.56 10.35
N LEU A 195 0.26 6.76 11.07
CA LEU A 195 -0.05 6.41 12.46
C LEU A 195 0.27 7.54 13.46
N LEU A 196 1.34 8.33 13.23
CA LEU A 196 1.78 9.38 14.14
C LEU A 196 0.92 10.65 14.12
N VAL A 197 0.40 11.03 12.95
CA VAL A 197 -0.34 12.30 12.82
C VAL A 197 -1.71 12.14 13.47
N GLU A 198 -1.96 12.79 14.61
CA GLU A 198 -3.27 12.85 15.26
C GLU A 198 -4.25 13.77 14.51
N ASN A 199 -4.40 13.57 13.20
CA ASN A 199 -5.54 14.10 12.48
C ASN A 199 -6.71 13.14 12.67
N PRO A 200 -7.77 13.53 13.39
CA PRO A 200 -9.01 12.78 13.31
C PRO A 200 -9.50 12.86 11.86
N LYS A 201 -9.93 11.72 11.31
CA LYS A 201 -10.57 11.55 10.01
C LYS A 201 -9.64 11.34 8.80
N LYS A 202 -8.68 10.43 8.97
CA LYS A 202 -7.77 9.92 7.92
C LYS A 202 -8.06 8.45 7.60
N ILE A 203 -7.64 8.00 6.42
CA ILE A 203 -7.84 6.62 5.95
C ILE A 203 -6.55 6.03 5.35
N LEU A 204 -6.31 4.76 5.70
CA LEU A 204 -5.35 3.89 5.05
C LEU A 204 -6.14 2.84 4.28
N GLY A 205 -6.06 2.88 2.96
CA GLY A 205 -6.78 1.98 2.09
C GLY A 205 -5.88 1.00 1.36
N MET A 206 -6.38 -0.21 1.16
CA MET A 206 -5.78 -1.23 0.31
C MET A 206 -6.82 -1.70 -0.69
N VAL A 207 -6.45 -1.73 -1.97
CA VAL A 207 -7.31 -2.24 -3.06
C VAL A 207 -6.65 -3.48 -3.63
N VAL A 208 -7.32 -4.62 -3.51
CA VAL A 208 -6.84 -5.93 -3.94
C VAL A 208 -7.46 -6.29 -5.29
N ASN A 209 -6.62 -6.64 -6.25
CA ASN A 209 -7.02 -6.97 -7.61
C ASN A 209 -6.79 -8.45 -7.92
N ASN A 210 -7.80 -9.29 -7.72
CA ASN A 210 -7.80 -10.70 -8.11
C ASN A 210 -8.52 -10.91 -9.46
N THR A 211 -8.18 -10.10 -10.47
CA THR A 211 -8.69 -10.24 -11.83
C THR A 211 -7.56 -10.53 -12.82
N ASP A 212 -7.91 -10.83 -14.06
CA ASP A 212 -6.96 -11.00 -15.15
C ASP A 212 -6.73 -9.68 -15.93
N ASP A 213 -6.90 -8.54 -15.26
CA ASP A 213 -6.80 -7.21 -15.86
C ASP A 213 -5.88 -6.29 -15.04
N ASP A 214 -4.95 -5.63 -15.73
CA ASP A 214 -4.25 -4.46 -15.19
C ASP A 214 -5.22 -3.29 -15.15
N PHE A 215 -5.22 -2.53 -14.04
CA PHE A 215 -6.03 -1.33 -13.90
C PHE A 215 -5.21 -0.06 -13.75
N VAL A 216 -5.69 0.99 -14.39
CA VAL A 216 -5.19 2.36 -14.30
C VAL A 216 -6.27 3.28 -13.77
N VAL A 217 -5.87 4.30 -13.02
CA VAL A 217 -6.73 5.43 -12.67
C VAL A 217 -6.27 6.60 -13.52
N ASN A 218 -7.02 6.93 -14.57
CA ASN A 218 -6.55 7.85 -15.60
C ASN A 218 -6.31 9.25 -15.02
N ASN A 219 -5.14 9.83 -15.29
CA ASN A 219 -4.76 11.18 -14.87
C ASN A 219 -4.98 11.45 -13.38
N TYR A 220 -4.78 10.46 -12.51
CA TYR A 220 -5.13 10.52 -11.08
C TYR A 220 -4.49 11.70 -10.31
N ALA A 221 -3.29 12.15 -10.73
CA ALA A 221 -2.61 13.29 -10.14
C ALA A 221 -3.18 14.65 -10.59
N SER A 222 -4.08 14.66 -11.57
CA SER A 222 -4.74 15.86 -12.07
C SER A 222 -6.12 16.05 -11.43
N GLY A 223 -6.56 17.30 -11.27
CA GLY A 223 -7.89 17.61 -10.72
C GLY A 223 -9.08 17.12 -11.57
N ASN A 224 -8.82 16.67 -12.80
CA ASN A 224 -9.81 16.12 -13.76
C ASN A 224 -9.60 14.61 -14.01
N GLY A 225 -8.84 13.93 -13.15
CA GLY A 225 -8.59 12.50 -13.27
C GLY A 225 -9.72 11.64 -12.73
N ASP A 226 -9.54 10.34 -12.88
CA ASP A 226 -10.41 9.29 -12.33
C ASP A 226 -10.23 9.10 -10.80
N LEU A 227 -9.35 9.88 -10.17
CA LEU A 227 -9.26 10.04 -8.72
C LEU A 227 -9.85 11.39 -8.32
N ARG A 228 -10.92 11.36 -7.53
CA ARG A 228 -11.62 12.56 -7.09
C ARG A 228 -11.75 12.58 -5.57
N MET A 229 -11.06 13.54 -4.94
CA MET A 229 -11.27 13.89 -3.54
C MET A 229 -12.46 14.84 -3.43
N ILE A 230 -13.49 14.43 -2.70
CA ILE A 230 -14.63 15.29 -2.37
C ILE A 230 -14.25 16.17 -1.19
N HIS A 231 -13.65 15.57 -0.17
CA HIS A 231 -13.13 16.22 1.02
C HIS A 231 -11.77 15.62 1.39
N GLY A 232 -10.88 16.46 1.93
CA GLY A 232 -9.52 16.05 2.23
C GLY A 232 -8.59 16.09 1.02
N GLN A 233 -7.48 15.38 1.15
CA GLN A 233 -6.45 15.25 0.14
C GLN A 233 -5.91 13.82 0.11
N MET A 234 -5.51 13.37 -1.07
CA MET A 234 -4.73 12.14 -1.22
C MET A 234 -3.27 12.45 -0.89
N VAL A 235 -2.68 11.73 0.07
CA VAL A 235 -1.30 11.91 0.52
C VAL A 235 -0.38 10.96 -0.25
N ASN A 236 -0.75 9.68 -0.31
CA ASN A 236 -0.06 8.71 -1.16
C ASN A 236 -1.07 7.87 -1.93
N PHE A 237 -0.68 7.43 -3.11
CA PHE A 237 -1.50 6.61 -3.98
C PHE A 237 -0.67 5.53 -4.67
N MET A 238 -1.31 4.42 -4.95
CA MET A 238 -0.67 3.28 -5.59
C MET A 238 -0.21 3.62 -7.01
N GLU A 239 1.04 3.35 -7.32
CA GLU A 239 1.56 3.38 -8.68
C GLU A 239 2.79 2.49 -8.79
N ASP A 240 2.85 1.68 -9.83
CA ASP A 240 3.98 0.80 -10.11
C ASP A 240 4.12 0.59 -11.63
N SER A 241 5.14 -0.14 -12.06
CA SER A 241 5.34 -0.50 -13.47
C SER A 241 5.83 -1.94 -13.62
N ASN A 242 5.63 -2.52 -14.81
CA ASN A 242 6.13 -3.85 -15.15
C ASN A 242 7.68 -3.92 -15.28
N GLY A 243 8.40 -2.85 -14.93
CA GLY A 243 9.85 -2.74 -15.00
C GLY A 243 10.35 -2.00 -16.24
N GLY A 244 11.37 -1.15 -16.06
CA GLY A 244 11.93 -0.25 -17.09
C GLY A 244 11.44 1.19 -16.95
N ILE A 245 12.28 2.16 -17.34
CA ILE A 245 12.02 3.60 -17.19
C ILE A 245 10.83 4.06 -18.05
N GLU A 246 10.61 3.43 -19.20
CA GLU A 246 9.53 3.76 -20.14
C GLU A 246 8.27 2.92 -19.94
N ALA A 247 8.26 2.00 -18.96
CA ALA A 247 7.12 1.10 -18.77
C ALA A 247 5.88 1.89 -18.32
N PRO A 248 4.71 1.65 -18.96
CA PRO A 248 3.48 2.31 -18.55
C PRO A 248 3.19 2.07 -17.07
N LYS A 249 2.96 3.17 -16.36
CA LYS A 249 2.52 3.15 -14.97
C LYS A 249 1.12 2.56 -14.84
N LEU A 250 0.88 1.85 -13.74
CA LEU A 250 -0.42 1.27 -13.43
C LEU A 250 -0.67 1.29 -11.92
N GLN A 251 -1.94 1.31 -11.53
CA GLN A 251 -2.35 1.38 -10.13
C GLN A 251 -2.46 -0.01 -9.52
N LEU A 252 -3.00 -0.98 -10.27
CA LEU A 252 -3.21 -2.35 -9.81
C LEU A 252 -2.83 -3.34 -10.92
N LYS A 253 -1.86 -4.21 -10.63
CA LYS A 253 -1.49 -5.30 -11.54
C LYS A 253 -2.57 -6.38 -11.53
N GLU A 254 -2.82 -7.00 -12.68
CA GLU A 254 -3.56 -8.26 -12.79
C GLU A 254 -2.94 -9.34 -11.90
N ARG A 255 -3.74 -10.33 -11.51
CA ARG A 255 -3.20 -11.51 -10.85
C ARG A 255 -2.27 -12.26 -11.80
N LEU A 256 -1.21 -12.85 -11.26
CA LEU A 256 -0.36 -13.75 -12.01
C LEU A 256 -0.78 -15.19 -11.67
N ASN A 257 -1.36 -15.85 -12.67
CA ASN A 257 -1.99 -17.16 -12.55
C ASN A 257 -1.04 -18.27 -13.06
N TYR A 258 -0.89 -19.35 -12.28
CA TYR A 258 -0.02 -20.50 -12.55
C TYR A 258 -0.81 -21.79 -12.82
N GLY A 259 -2.13 -21.67 -12.97
CA GLY A 259 -3.06 -22.78 -13.08
C GLY A 259 -4.30 -22.53 -12.23
N GLU A 260 -5.44 -23.02 -12.72
CA GLU A 260 -6.70 -22.91 -11.99
C GLU A 260 -6.57 -23.55 -10.60
N GLY A 261 -6.87 -22.77 -9.55
CA GLY A 261 -6.79 -23.21 -8.15
C GLY A 261 -5.38 -23.42 -7.61
N ASN A 262 -4.32 -22.94 -8.29
CA ASN A 262 -2.96 -23.05 -7.77
C ASN A 262 -2.77 -22.12 -6.56
N GLU A 263 -2.37 -22.69 -5.42
CA GLU A 263 -2.14 -21.93 -4.17
C GLU A 263 -1.04 -20.87 -4.32
N ASP A 264 -0.16 -21.02 -5.31
CA ASP A 264 0.91 -20.07 -5.60
C ASP A 264 0.47 -18.90 -6.49
N ASN A 265 -0.80 -18.85 -6.93
CA ASN A 265 -1.39 -17.70 -7.63
C ASN A 265 -1.13 -16.42 -6.85
N MET A 266 -0.65 -15.40 -7.56
CA MET A 266 -0.16 -14.19 -6.94
C MET A 266 -1.08 -13.03 -7.29
N VAL A 267 -1.66 -12.44 -6.24
CA VAL A 267 -2.64 -11.37 -6.33
C VAL A 267 -2.02 -10.08 -5.83
N PHE A 268 -2.17 -9.00 -6.59
CA PHE A 268 -1.59 -7.70 -6.23
C PHE A 268 -2.59 -6.81 -5.51
N ALA A 269 -2.06 -5.96 -4.64
CA ALA A 269 -2.79 -4.92 -3.96
C ALA A 269 -2.02 -3.60 -4.01
N GLY A 270 -2.76 -2.52 -4.20
CA GLY A 270 -2.25 -1.15 -4.09
C GLY A 270 -2.66 -0.52 -2.77
N ILE A 271 -1.78 0.29 -2.19
CA ILE A 271 -2.01 1.03 -0.95
C ILE A 271 -2.26 2.51 -1.27
N TYR A 272 -3.15 3.15 -0.51
CA TYR A 272 -3.33 4.60 -0.55
C TYR A 272 -3.54 5.17 0.85
N PHE A 273 -3.22 6.46 1.00
CA PHE A 273 -3.45 7.23 2.20
C PHE A 273 -4.15 8.53 1.85
N ALA A 274 -5.28 8.80 2.51
CA ALA A 274 -5.93 10.09 2.41
C ALA A 274 -6.12 10.70 3.79
N ASP A 275 -5.93 12.02 3.87
CA ASP A 275 -6.04 12.79 5.10
C ASP A 275 -7.06 13.91 4.91
N ARG A 276 -7.61 14.42 6.02
CA ARG A 276 -8.49 15.57 5.99
C ARG A 276 -7.72 16.86 5.66
N ASN A 277 -8.44 17.82 5.09
CA ASN A 277 -7.95 19.19 4.98
C ASN A 277 -8.23 19.94 6.29
N VAL A 278 -7.62 21.11 6.46
CA VAL A 278 -7.91 21.99 7.60
C VAL A 278 -9.40 22.34 7.62
N GLY A 279 -10.09 22.05 8.75
CA GLY A 279 -11.51 22.35 8.97
C GLY A 279 -12.33 21.18 9.49
N PHE A 280 -13.67 21.32 9.43
CA PHE A 280 -14.65 20.33 9.91
C PHE A 280 -15.04 19.28 8.85
N ARG A 281 -14.11 18.90 7.99
CA ARG A 281 -14.34 17.91 6.92
C ARG A 281 -13.39 16.73 7.11
N GLY A 282 -13.83 15.55 6.67
CA GLY A 282 -13.05 14.33 6.73
C GLY A 282 -12.23 14.07 5.47
N ALA A 283 -11.78 12.82 5.31
CA ALA A 283 -11.18 12.30 4.08
C ALA A 283 -12.23 11.46 3.32
N GLU A 284 -12.69 11.95 2.17
CA GLU A 284 -13.76 11.33 1.39
C GLU A 284 -13.45 11.45 -0.10
N GLY A 285 -13.51 10.33 -0.83
CA GLY A 285 -13.15 10.30 -2.24
C GLY A 285 -13.64 9.07 -2.99
N ILE A 286 -13.45 9.12 -4.30
CA ILE A 286 -13.74 8.04 -5.23
C ILE A 286 -12.55 7.88 -6.19
N ALA A 287 -12.20 6.62 -6.49
CA ALA A 287 -11.27 6.27 -7.54
C ALA A 287 -11.98 5.34 -8.54
N VAL A 288 -11.83 5.62 -9.84
CA VAL A 288 -12.32 4.77 -10.93
C VAL A 288 -11.14 4.08 -11.59
N PHE A 289 -11.10 2.76 -11.47
CA PHE A 289 -10.09 1.89 -12.03
C PHE A 289 -10.57 1.39 -13.38
N THR A 290 -9.83 1.70 -14.45
CA THR A 290 -10.14 1.30 -15.83
C THR A 290 -9.23 0.16 -16.26
N SER A 291 -9.81 -0.92 -16.77
CA SER A 291 -9.02 -2.05 -17.30
C SER A 291 -8.23 -1.59 -18.52
N LYS A 292 -6.94 -1.96 -18.57
CA LYS A 292 -6.08 -1.71 -19.73
C LYS A 292 -6.44 -2.60 -20.92
N SER A 293 -6.97 -3.79 -20.68
CA SER A 293 -7.35 -4.73 -21.75
C SER A 293 -8.73 -4.41 -22.33
N ASN A 294 -9.63 -3.89 -21.50
CA ASN A 294 -10.99 -3.52 -21.87
C ASN A 294 -11.38 -2.18 -21.23
N PRO A 295 -11.22 -1.04 -21.94
CA PRO A 295 -11.57 0.29 -21.40
C PRO A 295 -13.04 0.48 -21.03
N ASN A 296 -13.94 -0.42 -21.45
CA ASN A 296 -15.35 -0.39 -21.03
C ASN A 296 -15.60 -1.09 -19.70
N PHE A 297 -14.64 -1.91 -19.23
CA PHE A 297 -14.69 -2.54 -17.92
C PHE A 297 -13.95 -1.66 -16.91
N LYS A 298 -14.72 -1.11 -15.98
CA LYS A 298 -14.21 -0.26 -14.91
C LYS A 298 -14.79 -0.70 -13.58
N PHE A 299 -14.14 -0.35 -12.49
CA PHE A 299 -14.78 -0.37 -11.19
C PHE A 299 -14.47 0.91 -10.40
N ALA A 300 -15.45 1.39 -9.66
CA ALA A 300 -15.33 2.52 -8.77
C ALA A 300 -15.15 2.01 -7.34
N HIS A 301 -14.22 2.60 -6.59
CA HIS A 301 -14.08 2.42 -5.16
C HIS A 301 -14.33 3.75 -4.46
N VAL A 302 -15.27 3.77 -3.53
CA VAL A 302 -15.54 4.91 -2.65
C VAL A 302 -15.02 4.61 -1.26
N PHE A 303 -14.37 5.60 -0.68
CA PHE A 303 -14.01 5.62 0.72
C PHE A 303 -14.46 6.93 1.35
N ALA A 304 -14.92 6.85 2.59
CA ALA A 304 -15.37 8.04 3.31
C ALA A 304 -15.18 7.90 4.81
N VAL A 305 -14.46 8.88 5.36
CA VAL A 305 -14.24 9.08 6.80
C VAL A 305 -14.78 10.47 7.16
N PRO A 306 -16.10 10.68 7.11
CA PRO A 306 -16.71 11.99 7.31
C PRO A 306 -16.56 12.47 8.75
N TYR A 307 -16.62 13.79 8.96
CA TYR A 307 -16.42 14.37 10.30
C TYR A 307 -17.52 13.99 11.29
N THR A 308 -18.79 14.08 10.86
CA THR A 308 -19.98 13.88 11.73
C THR A 308 -20.74 12.57 11.49
N ASN A 309 -20.49 11.89 10.38
CA ASN A 309 -21.22 10.67 10.00
C ASN A 309 -20.36 9.43 10.26
N ASP A 310 -20.98 8.26 10.13
CA ASP A 310 -20.26 7.00 10.20
C ASP A 310 -19.36 6.80 8.96
N ASN A 311 -18.16 6.28 9.21
CA ASN A 311 -17.19 5.85 8.21
C ASN A 311 -17.80 4.74 7.35
N ARG A 312 -17.48 4.78 6.06
CA ARG A 312 -18.16 3.93 5.08
C ARG A 312 -17.29 3.75 3.84
N SER A 313 -17.52 2.66 3.15
CA SER A 313 -16.90 2.40 1.85
C SER A 313 -17.85 1.64 0.94
N ASN A 314 -17.51 1.62 -0.35
CA ASN A 314 -18.25 0.89 -1.36
C ASN A 314 -17.36 0.62 -2.57
N ILE A 315 -17.83 -0.29 -3.40
CA ILE A 315 -17.18 -0.69 -4.64
C ILE A 315 -18.27 -1.06 -5.64
N LYS A 316 -18.09 -0.74 -6.93
CA LYS A 316 -19.07 -1.05 -7.97
C LYS A 316 -18.43 -1.19 -9.34
N ILE A 317 -18.85 -2.18 -10.14
CA ILE A 317 -18.49 -2.26 -11.56
C ILE A 317 -19.26 -1.19 -12.35
N ILE A 318 -18.54 -0.49 -13.21
CA ILE A 318 -19.05 0.56 -14.08
C ILE A 318 -18.86 0.10 -15.53
N ASN A 319 -19.94 0.09 -16.29
CA ASN A 319 -19.93 -0.25 -17.71
C ASN A 319 -19.88 1.02 -18.56
N GLY A 320 -18.82 1.20 -19.32
CA GLY A 320 -18.64 2.36 -20.19
C GLY A 320 -18.17 3.62 -19.46
N ASP A 321 -18.79 4.77 -19.72
CA ASP A 321 -18.38 6.06 -19.14
C ASP A 321 -18.83 6.18 -17.66
N PRO A 322 -17.93 6.44 -16.70
CA PRO A 322 -18.32 6.74 -15.31
C PRO A 322 -19.13 8.02 -15.16
N GLY A 323 -19.15 8.88 -16.19
CA GLY A 323 -19.84 10.16 -16.16
C GLY A 323 -19.23 11.11 -15.14
N ASN A 324 -20.06 11.93 -14.49
CA ASN A 324 -19.59 12.87 -13.49
C ASN A 324 -19.24 12.16 -12.16
N LEU A 325 -17.97 12.23 -11.75
CA LEU A 325 -17.47 11.56 -10.54
C LEU A 325 -18.10 12.09 -9.24
N ASP A 326 -18.47 13.36 -9.16
CA ASP A 326 -19.13 13.91 -7.97
C ASP A 326 -20.54 13.30 -7.81
N ASN A 327 -21.26 13.09 -8.92
CA ASN A 327 -22.55 12.40 -8.94
C ASN A 327 -22.40 10.91 -8.64
N LEU A 328 -21.40 10.24 -9.25
CA LEU A 328 -21.13 8.83 -8.99
C LEU A 328 -20.76 8.60 -7.51
N PHE A 329 -19.92 9.47 -6.95
CA PHE A 329 -19.60 9.46 -5.52
C PHE A 329 -20.86 9.56 -4.68
N ARG A 330 -21.75 10.55 -4.91
CA ARG A 330 -22.98 10.71 -4.11
C ARG A 330 -23.88 9.48 -4.20
N ASN A 331 -24.09 8.96 -5.40
CA ASN A 331 -24.91 7.78 -5.63
C ASN A 331 -24.40 6.57 -4.85
N LEU A 332 -23.08 6.35 -4.87
CA LEU A 332 -22.47 5.28 -4.10
C LEU A 332 -22.54 5.61 -2.60
N TYR A 333 -22.16 6.82 -2.19
CA TYR A 333 -22.13 7.29 -0.81
C TYR A 333 -23.41 7.02 -0.02
N ASP A 334 -24.56 7.29 -0.66
CA ASP A 334 -25.89 7.07 -0.08
C ASP A 334 -26.23 5.58 0.10
N GLN A 335 -25.55 4.71 -0.66
CA GLN A 335 -25.65 3.24 -0.59
C GLN A 335 -24.52 2.59 0.22
N ASN A 336 -23.48 3.36 0.60
CA ASN A 336 -22.32 2.84 1.30
C ASN A 336 -22.70 2.33 2.71
N LYS A 337 -22.01 1.28 3.12
CA LYS A 337 -22.08 0.71 4.47
C LYS A 337 -20.67 0.62 5.07
N GLN A 338 -20.58 0.18 6.31
CA GLN A 338 -19.29 -0.23 6.89
C GLN A 338 -18.65 -1.36 6.07
N ARG A 339 -19.48 -2.26 5.52
CA ARG A 339 -19.09 -3.33 4.62
C ARG A 339 -20.11 -3.51 3.49
N VAL A 340 -19.60 -3.67 2.27
CA VAL A 340 -20.33 -4.24 1.13
C VAL A 340 -19.64 -5.53 0.69
N ASP A 341 -20.42 -6.54 0.33
CA ASP A 341 -19.95 -7.84 -0.16
C ASP A 341 -21.05 -8.41 -1.07
N TYR A 342 -20.79 -8.49 -2.36
CA TYR A 342 -21.76 -8.96 -3.34
C TYR A 342 -21.08 -9.44 -4.63
N ASN A 343 -21.83 -10.16 -5.44
CA ASN A 343 -21.40 -10.63 -6.74
C ASN A 343 -22.06 -9.78 -7.83
N ASP A 344 -21.29 -9.34 -8.81
CA ASP A 344 -21.78 -8.64 -9.99
C ASP A 344 -20.93 -9.00 -11.23
N GLN A 345 -21.60 -9.28 -12.35
CA GLN A 345 -20.95 -9.56 -13.64
C GLN A 345 -19.83 -10.62 -13.62
N GLY A 346 -19.95 -11.65 -12.77
CA GLY A 346 -18.95 -12.71 -12.64
C GLY A 346 -17.77 -12.38 -11.73
N TYR A 347 -17.84 -11.27 -11.00
CA TYR A 347 -16.85 -10.85 -10.02
C TYR A 347 -17.48 -10.77 -8.63
N ARG A 348 -16.70 -11.15 -7.61
CA ARG A 348 -16.99 -10.83 -6.21
C ARG A 348 -16.36 -9.49 -5.88
N LEU A 349 -17.17 -8.61 -5.31
CA LEU A 349 -16.80 -7.25 -4.92
C LEU A 349 -16.98 -7.11 -3.42
N THR A 350 -15.93 -6.70 -2.72
CA THR A 350 -16.03 -6.34 -1.30
C THR A 350 -15.36 -5.01 -1.01
N SER A 351 -15.90 -4.25 -0.07
CA SER A 351 -15.22 -3.10 0.50
C SER A 351 -15.62 -2.95 1.95
N THR A 352 -14.63 -2.82 2.83
CA THR A 352 -14.83 -2.81 4.29
C THR A 352 -13.97 -1.74 4.94
N VAL A 353 -14.56 -0.96 5.85
CA VAL A 353 -13.83 -0.14 6.82
C VAL A 353 -13.82 -0.81 8.21
N ASN A 354 -12.74 -0.64 8.97
CA ASN A 354 -12.58 -1.28 10.28
C ASN A 354 -13.67 -0.88 11.30
N ASP A 355 -14.06 0.39 11.36
CA ASP A 355 -14.97 0.88 12.40
C ASP A 355 -15.91 1.96 11.83
N PRO A 356 -17.23 1.93 12.12
CA PRO A 356 -18.14 3.01 11.75
C PRO A 356 -17.77 4.35 12.38
N ARG A 357 -17.06 4.36 13.52
CA ARG A 357 -16.68 5.56 14.26
C ARG A 357 -15.17 5.59 14.50
N GLY A 358 -14.67 6.78 14.82
CA GLY A 358 -13.24 7.00 15.03
C GLY A 358 -12.57 7.80 13.92
N GLY A 359 -11.31 8.17 14.18
CA GLY A 359 -10.54 9.09 13.36
C GLY A 359 -9.47 8.43 12.48
N VAL A 360 -9.09 7.18 12.77
CA VAL A 360 -8.06 6.42 12.06
C VAL A 360 -8.71 5.18 11.46
N VAL A 361 -8.95 5.21 10.16
CA VAL A 361 -9.74 4.18 9.47
C VAL A 361 -8.86 3.35 8.56
N GLY A 362 -8.90 2.03 8.72
CA GLY A 362 -8.39 1.08 7.75
C GLY A 362 -9.50 0.68 6.78
N CYS A 363 -9.19 0.60 5.49
CA CYS A 363 -10.12 0.18 4.45
C CYS A 363 -9.50 -0.88 3.55
N ILE A 364 -10.24 -1.96 3.28
CA ILE A 364 -9.85 -2.96 2.27
C ILE A 364 -10.96 -3.05 1.25
N ALA A 365 -10.62 -2.84 -0.03
CA ALA A 365 -11.47 -3.14 -1.17
C ALA A 365 -10.89 -4.32 -1.94
N TYR A 366 -11.75 -5.16 -2.51
CA TYR A 366 -11.38 -6.34 -3.26
C TYR A 366 -12.31 -6.49 -4.46
N ILE A 367 -11.72 -6.77 -5.62
CA ILE A 367 -12.41 -7.28 -6.80
C ILE A 367 -11.73 -8.60 -7.20
N GLY A 368 -12.52 -9.62 -7.48
CA GLY A 368 -11.97 -10.88 -7.99
C GLY A 368 -12.96 -11.71 -8.79
N LYS A 369 -12.45 -12.49 -9.76
CA LYS A 369 -13.30 -13.41 -10.53
C LYS A 369 -13.85 -14.52 -9.62
N ILE A 370 -15.09 -14.93 -9.87
CA ILE A 370 -15.79 -16.02 -9.16
C ILE A 370 -15.46 -17.37 -9.77
#